data_AF-A0A933BAB4-F1
#
_entry.id   AF-A0A933BAB4-F1
#
_cell.length_a   1.000
_cell.length_b   1.000
_cell.length_c   1.000
_cell.angle_alpha   90.00
_cell.angle_beta   90.00
_cell.angle_gamma   90.00
#
_symmetry.space_group_name_H-M   'P 1'
#
loop_
_entity.id
_entity.type
_entity.pdbx_description
1 polymer ?
#
loop_
_entity_poly.entity_id
_entity_poly.type
_entity_poly.pdbx_seq_one_letter_code
_entity_poly.pdbx_strand_id
1 'polypeptide(L)'
;VKLRFAEYGARVGLAFQIGDDLLNVRSSRSAMGKTAGSDKARRKATAPGSVGVERAEREAARLLAEARRIAPGLGRRSAEFASLTEFLLRRTS
;
A
#
# COMPACT_ATOMS: atom_id res chain seq x y z
N VAL A 1 19.06 0.35 -16.39
CA VAL A 1 18.21 1.46 -15.86
C VAL A 1 16.71 1.17 -15.99
N LYS A 2 16.16 0.82 -17.17
CA LYS A 2 14.70 0.53 -17.34
C LYS A 2 14.12 -0.51 -16.37
N LEU A 3 14.85 -1.59 -16.08
CA LEU A 3 14.39 -2.64 -15.14
C LEU A 3 14.20 -2.11 -13.71
N ARG A 4 15.01 -1.15 -13.27
CA ARG A 4 14.91 -0.57 -11.91
C ARG A 4 13.66 0.29 -11.75
N PHE A 5 13.28 1.03 -12.81
CA PHE A 5 12.02 1.78 -12.82
C PHE A 5 10.81 0.85 -12.71
N ALA A 6 10.82 -0.25 -13.47
CA ALA A 6 9.74 -1.24 -13.41
C ALA A 6 9.62 -1.87 -12.02
N GLU A 7 10.75 -2.28 -11.42
CA GLU A 7 10.70 -2.96 -10.13
C GLU A 7 10.42 -2.01 -8.95
N TYR A 8 10.83 -0.73 -9.05
CA TYR A 8 10.38 0.33 -8.13
C TYR A 8 8.87 0.56 -8.25
N GLY A 9 8.39 0.75 -9.48
CA GLY A 9 6.98 1.02 -9.77
C GLY A 9 6.07 -0.12 -9.30
N ALA A 10 6.47 -1.38 -9.52
CA ALA A 10 5.73 -2.55 -9.07
C ALA A 10 5.56 -2.58 -7.54
N ARG A 11 6.63 -2.28 -6.79
CA ARG A 11 6.60 -2.26 -5.32
C ARG A 11 5.77 -1.13 -4.77
N VAL A 12 5.98 0.09 -5.27
CA VAL A 12 5.21 1.26 -4.87
C VAL A 12 3.73 1.09 -5.20
N GLY A 13 3.42 0.64 -6.42
CA GLY A 13 2.05 0.42 -6.87
C GLY A 13 1.32 -0.62 -6.05
N LEU A 14 1.95 -1.76 -5.77
CA LEU A 14 1.34 -2.81 -4.96
C LEU A 14 1.15 -2.35 -3.50
N ALA A 15 2.14 -1.70 -2.91
CA ALA A 15 2.01 -1.14 -1.55
C ALA A 15 0.88 -0.12 -1.47
N PHE A 16 0.73 0.74 -2.48
CA PHE A 16 -0.34 1.73 -2.55
C PHE A 16 -1.72 1.06 -2.62
N GLN A 17 -1.87 0.01 -3.44
CA GLN A 17 -3.13 -0.72 -3.54
C GLN A 17 -3.52 -1.40 -2.21
N ILE A 18 -2.54 -1.99 -1.52
CA ILE A 18 -2.76 -2.58 -0.20
C ILE A 18 -3.17 -1.51 0.83
N GLY A 19 -2.51 -0.34 0.79
CA GLY A 19 -2.86 0.81 1.63
C GLY A 19 -4.29 1.30 1.40
N ASP A 20 -4.72 1.39 0.14
CA ASP A 20 -6.10 1.77 -0.20
C ASP A 20 -7.13 0.75 0.33
N ASP A 21 -6.85 -0.55 0.17
CA ASP A 21 -7.69 -1.62 0.72
C ASP A 21 -7.79 -1.54 2.26
N LEU A 22 -6.69 -1.22 2.94
CA LEU A 22 -6.65 -1.04 4.40
C LEU A 22 -7.50 0.15 4.85
N LEU A 23 -7.39 1.30 4.17
CA LEU A 23 -8.21 2.49 4.44
C LEU A 23 -9.70 2.18 4.23
N ASN A 24 -10.02 1.43 3.18
CA ASN A 24 -11.38 0.99 2.87
C ASN A 24 -11.95 0.05 3.95
N VAL A 25 -11.16 -0.84 4.54
CA VAL A 25 -11.59 -1.73 5.63
C VAL A 25 -11.77 -0.96 6.94
N ARG A 26 -10.81 -0.09 7.30
CA ARG A 26 -10.87 0.73 8.52
C ARG A 26 -12.08 1.68 8.48
N SER A 27 -12.32 2.32 7.34
CA SER A 27 -13.48 3.21 7.13
C SER A 27 -14.81 2.45 7.22
N SER A 28 -14.91 1.25 6.63
CA SER A 28 -16.11 0.43 6.75
C SER A 28 -16.38 0.00 8.20
N ARG A 29 -15.33 -0.32 8.98
CA ARG A 29 -15.48 -0.69 10.40
C ARG A 29 -15.95 0.48 11.25
N SER A 30 -15.43 1.69 10.99
CA SER A 30 -15.90 2.93 11.63
C SER A 30 -17.35 3.27 11.25
N ALA A 31 -17.72 3.11 9.97
CA ALA A 31 -19.06 3.37 9.48
C ALA A 31 -20.11 2.38 10.01
N MET A 32 -19.75 1.11 10.26
CA MET A 32 -20.64 0.11 10.88
C MET A 32 -21.02 0.44 12.34
N GLY A 33 -20.40 1.44 12.98
CA GLY A 33 -20.86 2.01 14.24
C GLY A 33 -22.15 2.84 14.13
N LYS A 34 -22.59 3.18 12.91
CA LYS A 34 -23.90 3.75 12.61
C LYS A 34 -24.66 2.79 11.69
N THR A 35 -25.49 1.96 12.33
CA THR A 35 -26.50 1.09 11.69
C THR A 35 -25.90 -0.10 10.91
N ALA A 36 -25.78 -1.23 11.60
CA ALA A 36 -25.60 -2.54 10.98
C ALA A 36 -26.79 -2.84 10.04
N GLY A 37 -26.51 -3.04 8.76
CA GLY A 37 -27.55 -3.39 7.80
C GLY A 37 -27.09 -3.29 6.35
N SER A 38 -26.28 -4.26 5.91
CA SER A 38 -26.33 -4.83 4.55
C SER A 38 -25.03 -5.58 4.27
N ASP A 39 -24.97 -6.83 4.74
CA ASP A 39 -24.17 -7.89 4.12
C ASP A 39 -24.47 -7.94 2.62
N LYS A 40 -23.54 -7.46 1.78
CA LYS A 40 -23.34 -7.92 0.38
C LYS A 40 -22.20 -7.24 -0.40
N ALA A 41 -21.60 -6.16 0.08
CA ALA A 41 -20.66 -5.38 -0.72
C ALA A 41 -19.20 -5.62 -0.33
N ARG A 42 -18.60 -6.73 -0.78
CA ARG A 42 -17.16 -6.86 -1.17
C ARG A 42 -16.82 -8.30 -1.55
N ARG A 43 -17.37 -8.78 -2.68
CA ARG A 43 -16.86 -9.95 -3.42
C ARG A 43 -15.52 -9.68 -4.14
N LYS A 44 -14.75 -8.68 -3.72
CA LYS A 44 -13.38 -8.45 -4.19
C LYS A 44 -12.44 -9.03 -3.14
N ALA A 45 -11.57 -9.96 -3.55
CA ALA A 45 -10.44 -10.39 -2.72
C ALA A 45 -9.50 -9.20 -2.55
N THR A 46 -9.62 -8.48 -1.44
CA THR A 46 -8.69 -7.42 -1.04
C THR A 46 -7.55 -8.02 -0.23
N ALA A 47 -6.40 -7.34 -0.17
CA ALA A 47 -5.26 -7.85 0.60
C ALA A 47 -5.62 -8.10 2.09
N PRO A 48 -6.26 -7.15 2.81
CA PRO A 48 -6.67 -7.38 4.20
C PRO A 48 -7.73 -8.47 4.34
N GLY A 49 -8.64 -8.61 3.37
CA GLY A 49 -9.66 -9.66 3.36
C GLY A 49 -9.10 -11.06 3.16
N SER A 50 -7.91 -11.16 2.54
CA SER A 50 -7.27 -12.44 2.23
C SER A 50 -6.24 -12.88 3.28
N VAL A 51 -5.41 -11.95 3.78
CA VAL A 51 -4.29 -12.27 4.68
C VAL A 51 -4.41 -11.67 6.07
N GLY A 52 -5.44 -10.87 6.33
CA GLY A 52 -5.63 -10.10 7.57
C GLY A 52 -4.97 -8.72 7.52
N VAL A 53 -5.52 -7.78 8.30
CA VAL A 53 -5.12 -6.36 8.36
C VAL A 53 -3.63 -6.20 8.69
N GLU A 54 -3.18 -6.80 9.80
CA GLU A 54 -1.80 -6.65 10.26
C GLU A 54 -0.78 -7.19 9.26
N ARG A 55 -1.10 -8.31 8.59
CA ARG A 55 -0.22 -8.91 7.59
C ARG A 55 -0.19 -8.06 6.32
N ALA A 56 -1.31 -7.48 5.92
CA ALA A 56 -1.38 -6.53 4.81
C ALA A 56 -0.57 -5.26 5.10
N GLU A 57 -0.63 -4.72 6.33
CA GLU A 57 0.19 -3.57 6.75
C GLU A 57 1.69 -3.88 6.69
N ARG A 58 2.11 -5.02 7.24
CA ARG A 58 3.51 -5.48 7.18
C ARG A 58 3.98 -5.66 5.73
N GLU A 59 3.12 -6.17 4.86
CA GLU A 59 3.45 -6.38 3.45
C GLU A 59 3.60 -5.04 2.71
N ALA A 60 2.69 -4.09 2.92
CA ALA A 60 2.84 -2.75 2.35
C ALA A 60 4.14 -2.06 2.82
N ALA A 61 4.46 -2.15 4.12
CA ALA A 61 5.70 -1.61 4.66
C ALA A 61 6.94 -2.29 4.06
N ARG A 62 6.91 -3.62 3.89
CA ARG A 62 8.01 -4.39 3.27
C ARG A 62 8.25 -3.93 1.83
N LEU A 63 7.19 -3.82 1.02
CA LEU A 63 7.27 -3.39 -0.37
C LEU A 63 7.83 -1.97 -0.50
N LEU A 64 7.42 -1.04 0.36
CA LEU A 64 7.97 0.32 0.38
C LEU A 64 9.43 0.35 0.84
N ALA A 65 9.81 -0.47 1.82
CA ALA A 65 11.22 -0.59 2.22
C ALA A 65 12.10 -1.14 1.10
N GLU A 66 11.58 -2.02 0.24
CA GLU A 66 12.26 -2.47 -0.98
C GLU A 66 12.34 -1.36 -2.03
N ALA A 67 11.24 -0.63 -2.28
CA ALA A 67 11.23 0.52 -3.19
C ALA A 67 12.27 1.58 -2.78
N ARG A 68 12.42 1.83 -1.48
CA ARG A 68 13.42 2.76 -0.93
C ARG A 68 14.85 2.34 -1.26
N ARG A 69 15.14 1.05 -1.25
CA ARG A 69 16.45 0.51 -1.64
C ARG A 69 16.74 0.68 -3.14
N ILE A 70 15.69 0.72 -3.97
CA ILE A 70 15.82 0.88 -5.44
C ILE A 70 15.96 2.35 -5.82
N ALA A 71 15.29 3.26 -5.11
CA ALA A 71 15.19 4.68 -5.43
C ALA A 71 16.53 5.39 -5.75
N PRO A 72 17.64 5.17 -5.01
CA PRO A 72 18.95 5.77 -5.33
C PRO A 72 19.45 5.45 -6.74
N GLY A 73 19.03 4.32 -7.31
CA GLY A 73 19.43 3.85 -8.65
C GLY A 73 18.58 4.38 -9.81
N LEU A 74 17.62 5.28 -9.58
CA LEU A 74 16.67 5.78 -10.59
C LEU A 74 17.14 7.05 -11.32
N GLY A 75 18.45 7.29 -11.34
CA GLY A 75 19.06 8.38 -12.11
C GLY A 75 18.80 9.76 -11.49
N ARG A 76 18.70 10.79 -12.34
CA ARG A 76 18.70 12.21 -11.91
C ARG A 76 17.58 12.61 -10.93
N ARG A 77 16.51 11.82 -10.84
CA ARG A 77 15.34 12.09 -9.97
C ARG A 77 15.24 11.14 -8.77
N SER A 78 16.35 10.50 -8.40
CA SER A 78 16.39 9.51 -7.32
C SER A 78 15.90 10.06 -5.97
N ALA A 79 16.15 11.35 -5.70
CA ALA A 79 15.70 12.03 -4.50
C ALA A 79 14.18 12.13 -4.41
N GLU A 80 13.50 12.43 -5.53
CA GLU A 80 12.04 12.52 -5.57
C GLU A 80 11.40 11.14 -5.39
N PHE A 81 11.97 10.08 -5.98
CA PHE A 81 11.49 8.71 -5.76
C PHE A 81 11.69 8.25 -4.32
N ALA A 82 12.82 8.58 -3.70
CA ALA A 82 13.04 8.30 -2.28
C ALA A 82 12.02 9.05 -1.41
N SER A 83 11.79 10.33 -1.70
CA SER A 83 10.84 11.18 -0.98
C SER A 83 9.40 10.66 -1.10
N LEU A 84 8.98 10.21 -2.28
CA LEU A 84 7.68 9.58 -2.50
C LEU A 84 7.53 8.31 -1.66
N THR A 85 8.56 7.47 -1.64
CA THR A 85 8.53 6.21 -0.86
C THR A 85 8.41 6.48 0.63
N GLU A 86 9.17 7.45 1.15
CA GLU A 86 9.11 7.89 2.54
C GLU A 86 7.76 8.49 2.92
N PHE A 87 7.16 9.27 2.01
CA PHE A 87 5.80 9.80 2.20
C PHE A 87 4.76 8.68 2.31
N LEU A 88 4.84 7.65 1.45
CA LEU A 88 3.91 6.52 1.48
C LEU A 88 4.09 5.65 2.72
N LEU A 89 5.32 5.46 3.20
CA LEU A 89 5.58 4.74 4.46
C LEU A 89 4.86 5.39 5.63
N ARG A 90 4.99 6.73 5.75
CA ARG A 90 4.34 7.49 6.82
C ARG A 90 2.82 7.52 6.76
N ARG A 91 2.21 7.27 5.59
CA ARG A 91 0.75 7.22 5.43
C ARG A 91 0.13 5.88 5.80
N THR A 92 0.93 4.82 5.80
CA THR A 92 0.43 3.44 5.95
C THR A 92 0.60 2.90 7.37
N SER A 93 1.55 3.48 8.12
CA SER A 93 1.73 3.25 9.56
C SER A 93 0.67 3.91 10.43
#